data_AF-A0A3C1G961-F1
#
_entry.id   AF-A0A3C1G961-F1
#
_cell.length_a   1.000
_cell.length_b   1.000
_cell.length_c   1.000
_cell.angle_alpha   90.00
_cell.angle_beta   90.00
_cell.angle_gamma   90.00
#
_symmetry.space_group_name_H-M   'P 1'
#
loop_
_entity.id
_entity.type
_entity.pdbx_description
1 polymer ?
#
loop_
_entity_poly.entity_id
_entity_poly.type
_entity_poly.pdbx_seq_one_letter_code
_entity_poly.pdbx_strand_id
1 'polypeptide(L)' 'FDDTKRYVDAIPWLTAEDRRKIFEGNARRVYSRLSAKLDAR' A
#
# COMPACT_ATOMS: atom_id res chain seq x y z
N PHE A 1 -8.53 2.88 -10.98
CA PHE A 1 -8.82 1.58 -10.35
C PHE A 1 -8.90 1.80 -8.84
N ASP A 2 -10.05 2.31 -8.39
CA ASP A 2 -10.35 2.54 -6.96
C ASP A 2 -11.54 1.70 -6.49
N ASP A 3 -12.05 0.81 -7.36
CA ASP A 3 -13.23 0.00 -7.08
C ASP A 3 -13.02 -0.92 -5.87
N THR A 4 -11.77 -1.19 -5.50
CA THR A 4 -11.41 -2.01 -4.34
C THR A 4 -10.88 -1.22 -3.14
N LYS A 5 -10.43 0.03 -3.33
CA LYS A 5 -9.87 0.85 -2.23
C LYS A 5 -10.94 1.12 -1.16
N ARG A 6 -12.18 1.36 -1.60
CA ARG A 6 -13.33 1.59 -0.71
C ARG A 6 -13.57 0.44 0.27
N TYR A 7 -13.31 -0.80 -0.15
CA TYR A 7 -13.47 -1.96 0.73
C TYR A 7 -12.41 -1.97 1.83
N VAL A 8 -11.17 -1.59 1.53
CA VAL A 8 -10.08 -1.53 2.52
C VAL A 8 -10.27 -0.35 3.48
N ASP A 9 -10.72 0.80 2.97
CA ASP A 9 -11.00 1.98 3.80
C ASP A 9 -12.15 1.75 4.78
N ALA A 10 -13.16 0.97 4.39
CA ALA A 10 -14.34 0.68 5.21
C ALA A 10 -14.07 -0.27 6.38
N ILE A 11 -12.87 -0.86 6.50
CA ILE A 11 -12.56 -1.81 7.57
C ILE A 11 -12.21 -1.07 8.86
N PRO A 12 -13.03 -1.19 9.93
CA PRO A 12 -12.90 -0.37 11.13
C PRO A 12 -11.73 -0.81 12.03
N TRP A 13 -11.39 -2.10 12.03
CA TRP A 13 -10.31 -2.65 12.88
C TRP A 13 -8.91 -2.43 12.29
N LEU A 14 -8.82 -2.01 11.03
CA LEU A 14 -7.55 -1.76 10.36
C LEU A 14 -6.94 -0.47 10.89
N THR A 15 -5.69 -0.51 11.34
CA THR A 15 -4.97 0.69 11.76
C THR A 15 -4.49 1.50 10.56
N ALA A 16 -4.08 2.75 10.80
CA ALA A 16 -3.43 3.55 9.75
C ALA A 16 -2.12 2.91 9.26
N GLU A 17 -1.37 2.25 10.16
CA GLU A 17 -0.13 1.57 9.79
C GLU A 17 -0.40 0.36 8.88
N ASP A 18 -1.40 -0.45 9.22
CA ASP A 18 -1.77 -1.61 8.41
C ASP A 18 -2.27 -1.20 7.03
N ARG A 19 -3.05 -0.10 6.94
CA ARG A 19 -3.44 0.49 5.65
C ARG A 19 -2.22 0.89 4.82
N ARG A 20 -1.21 1.52 5.42
CA ARG A 20 0.05 1.84 4.70
C ARG A 20 0.77 0.59 4.20
N LYS A 21 0.80 -0.48 4.97
CA LYS A 21 1.39 -1.76 4.54
C LYS A 21 0.65 -2.33 3.33
N ILE A 22 -0.69 -2.29 3.32
CA ILE A 22 -1.52 -2.77 2.20
C ILE A 22 -1.31 -1.92 0.93
N PHE A 23 -1.35 -0.60 1.05
CA PHE A 23 -1.33 0.28 -0.12
C PHE A 23 0.06 0.52 -0.71
N GLU A 24 1.13 0.39 0.08
CA GLU A 24 2.48 0.73 -0.40
C GLU A 24 3.57 -0.17 0.18
N GLY A 25 3.62 -0.33 1.51
CA GLY A 25 4.78 -0.93 2.18
C GLY A 25 5.08 -2.36 1.70
N ASN A 26 4.04 -3.20 1.62
CA ASN A 26 4.20 -4.58 1.14
C ASN A 26 4.55 -4.62 -0.35
N ALA A 27 3.96 -3.74 -1.17
CA ALA A 27 4.25 -3.67 -2.59
C ALA A 27 5.71 -3.29 -2.84
N ARG A 28 6.25 -2.28 -2.13
CA ARG A 28 7.67 -1.90 -2.23
C ARG A 28 8.62 -3.02 -1.82
N ARG A 29 8.26 -3.77 -0.77
CA ARG A 29 9.04 -4.91 -0.30
C ARG A 29 9.07 -6.05 -1.32
N VAL A 30 7.94 -6.38 -1.95
CA VAL A 30 7.83 -7.45 -2.94
C VAL A 30 8.45 -7.04 -4.28
N TYR A 31 8.26 -5.79 -4.69
CA TYR A 31 8.73 -5.24 -5.95
C TYR A 31 9.91 -4.29 -5.74
N SER A 32 11.06 -4.85 -5.35
CA SER A 32 12.27 -4.07 -5.04
C SER A 32 12.71 -3.12 -6.17
N ARG A 33 12.57 -3.54 -7.43
CA ARG A 33 12.86 -2.71 -8.61
C ARG A 33 11.95 -1.49 -8.73
N LEU A 34 10.69 -1.62 -8.32
CA LEU A 34 9.75 -0.49 -8.27
C LEU A 34 10.16 0.47 -7.15
N SER A 35 10.46 -0.05 -5.94
CA SER A 35 10.90 0.80 -4.84
C SER A 35 12.15 1.60 -5.21
N ALA A 36 13.18 0.95 -5.77
CA ALA A 36 14.41 1.63 -6.18
C ALA A 36 14.17 2.76 -7.20
N LYS A 37 13.20 2.59 -8.11
CA LYS A 37 12.83 3.65 -9.06
C LYS A 37 12.07 4.80 -8.40
N LEU A 38 11.23 4.51 -7.40
CA LEU A 38 10.51 5.54 -6.65
C LEU A 38 11.43 6.33 -5.73
N ASP A 39 12.43 5.68 -5.15
CA ASP A 39 13.41 6.31 -4.24
C ASP A 39 14.45 7.16 -4.99
N ALA A 40 14.67 6.87 -6.28
CA ALA A 40 15.57 7.61 -7.15
C ALA A 40 14.93 8.86 -7.81
N ARG A 41 13.65 9.14 -7.52
CA ARG A 41 12.89 10.26 -8.08
C ARG A 41 12.78 11.40 -7.07
#